data_AF-A0A2H1JG03-F1
#
_entry.id   AF-A0A2H1JG03-F1
#
_cell.length_a   1.000
_cell.length_b   1.000
_cell.length_c   1.000
_cell.angle_alpha   90.00
_cell.angle_beta   90.00
_cell.angle_gamma   90.00
#
_symmetry.space_group_name_H-M   'P 1'
#
loop_
_entity.id
_entity.type
_entity.pdbx_description
1 polymer ?
#
loop_
_entity_poly.entity_id
_entity_poly.type
_entity_poly.pdbx_seq_one_letter_code
_entity_poly.pdbx_strand_id
1 'polypeptide(L)'
;MTTSQHSVWGTEVDWASGTLRARSGARPPAQWMPAPQPGTLPKRPFTFFEAMDGGFRLLRFAPGATFGIAMIVHTLVTLAAGLAFTALVVGNAGFIGRVLENPEAGIGLNIVIQTVSVAASFLILSLVQLLSAFAAVAADSAFSRERTTLSAVWRALRGRRLRLVLLCVVCLAAHVLVLGVLVAPGLILLVLSPAAGVLVATLGVALWVAATAYLFTKSALAGAALAVEDLGVFAALKRSWDLTRRGFWKSFGQLALSYFLSSQVVSLILTPILFVLMFVFILVFVVLSLDGGSGAAAFAGIALGIGMGVAIGAVAIGATALMFAFLSGVVAMVYLDRRMRREGYDLVLLHRAELEEAAAARTVDSTDPLAHLSGAGGPR
;
A
#
# COMPACT_ATOMS: atom_id res chain seq x y z
N MET A 1 1.65 -12.94 -66.46
CA MET A 1 0.50 -13.55 -65.75
C MET A 1 0.73 -13.42 -64.26
N THR A 2 0.21 -12.37 -63.65
CA THR A 2 0.25 -12.15 -62.18
C THR A 2 -1.19 -12.14 -61.71
N THR A 3 -1.69 -13.30 -61.32
CA THR A 3 -3.02 -13.44 -60.70
C THR A 3 -2.92 -12.94 -59.26
N SER A 4 -3.40 -11.71 -59.02
CA SER A 4 -3.68 -11.26 -57.66
C SER A 4 -4.82 -12.12 -57.11
N GLN A 5 -4.50 -12.99 -56.16
CA GLN A 5 -5.51 -13.74 -55.41
C GLN A 5 -6.27 -12.77 -54.51
N HIS A 6 -7.32 -12.15 -55.03
CA HIS A 6 -8.30 -11.46 -54.19
C HIS A 6 -9.09 -12.51 -53.40
N SER A 7 -9.22 -12.31 -52.10
CA SER A 7 -9.96 -13.24 -51.23
C SER A 7 -11.43 -13.29 -51.64
N VAL A 8 -11.96 -14.48 -51.94
CA VAL A 8 -13.33 -14.73 -52.44
C VAL A 8 -14.41 -14.49 -51.37
N TRP A 9 -14.03 -14.15 -50.14
CA TRP A 9 -14.92 -14.06 -48.97
C TRP A 9 -15.92 -12.89 -48.96
N GLY A 10 -16.12 -12.19 -50.07
CA GLY A 10 -17.08 -11.08 -50.21
C GLY A 10 -17.74 -10.99 -51.59
N THR A 11 -17.60 -12.01 -52.42
CA THR A 11 -18.20 -12.05 -53.76
C THR A 11 -19.38 -13.03 -53.79
N GLU A 12 -20.38 -12.72 -54.62
CA GLU A 12 -21.46 -13.62 -54.98
C GLU A 12 -21.43 -13.88 -56.50
N VAL A 13 -21.89 -15.06 -56.90
CA VAL A 13 -21.98 -15.41 -58.32
C VAL A 13 -23.25 -14.79 -58.88
N ASP A 14 -23.12 -13.95 -59.89
CA ASP A 14 -24.25 -13.53 -60.70
C ASP A 14 -24.66 -14.71 -61.60
N TRP A 15 -25.78 -15.36 -61.27
CA TRP A 15 -26.27 -16.54 -61.99
C TRP A 15 -26.69 -16.26 -63.43
N ALA A 16 -26.94 -15.00 -63.80
CA ALA A 16 -27.31 -14.63 -65.16
C ALA A 16 -26.08 -14.48 -66.07
N SER A 17 -24.95 -13.99 -65.55
CA SER A 17 -23.73 -13.74 -66.32
C SER A 17 -22.58 -14.70 -66.02
N GLY A 18 -22.70 -15.54 -64.98
CA GLY A 18 -21.65 -16.43 -64.51
C GLY A 18 -20.42 -15.71 -63.94
N THR A 19 -20.51 -14.39 -63.72
CA THR A 19 -19.41 -13.56 -63.25
C THR A 19 -19.51 -13.33 -61.75
N LEU A 20 -18.36 -13.26 -61.08
CA LEU A 20 -18.29 -12.91 -59.67
C LEU A 20 -18.56 -11.40 -59.52
N ARG A 21 -19.56 -11.04 -58.72
CA ARG A 21 -19.84 -9.66 -58.31
C ARG A 21 -19.58 -9.49 -56.83
N ALA A 22 -19.21 -8.28 -56.42
CA ALA A 22 -19.10 -7.96 -54.99
C ALA A 22 -20.51 -8.02 -54.37
N ARG A 23 -20.67 -8.77 -53.28
CA ARG A 23 -21.97 -8.89 -52.59
C ARG A 23 -22.38 -7.51 -52.08
N SER A 24 -23.51 -6.99 -52.58
CA SER A 24 -24.04 -5.72 -52.10
C SER A 24 -24.41 -5.82 -50.61
N GLY A 25 -23.86 -4.93 -49.78
CA GLY A 25 -24.05 -4.97 -48.32
C GLY A 25 -23.05 -5.85 -47.54
N ALA A 26 -22.01 -6.39 -48.19
CA ALA A 26 -20.90 -7.01 -47.47
C ALA A 26 -20.26 -5.98 -46.52
N ARG A 27 -20.30 -6.26 -45.21
CA ARG A 27 -19.53 -5.51 -44.21
C ARG A 27 -18.07 -5.51 -44.67
N PRO A 28 -17.37 -4.35 -44.69
CA PRO A 28 -15.96 -4.33 -45.04
C PRO A 28 -15.22 -5.39 -44.22
N PRO A 29 -14.27 -6.14 -44.81
CA PRO A 29 -13.57 -7.20 -44.11
C PRO A 29 -13.05 -6.63 -42.79
N ALA A 30 -13.41 -7.29 -41.68
CA ALA A 30 -12.99 -6.86 -40.35
C ALA A 30 -11.47 -6.72 -40.39
N GLN A 31 -11.00 -5.48 -40.39
CA GLN A 31 -9.58 -5.18 -40.45
C GLN A 31 -8.98 -5.83 -39.21
N TRP A 32 -8.03 -6.75 -39.41
CA TRP A 32 -7.40 -7.45 -38.31
C TRP A 32 -6.77 -6.40 -37.39
N MET A 33 -7.37 -6.18 -36.22
CA MET A 33 -6.78 -5.38 -35.17
C MET A 33 -5.98 -6.32 -34.27
N PRO A 34 -4.73 -5.97 -33.92
CA PRO A 34 -3.98 -6.71 -32.92
C PRO A 34 -4.82 -6.87 -31.65
N ALA A 35 -4.80 -8.06 -31.06
CA ALA A 35 -5.48 -8.30 -29.80
C ALA A 35 -5.01 -7.25 -28.77
N PRO A 36 -5.95 -6.62 -28.03
CA PRO A 36 -5.61 -5.61 -27.05
C PRO A 36 -4.53 -6.10 -26.12
N GLN A 37 -3.37 -5.44 -26.12
CA GLN A 37 -2.31 -5.89 -25.26
C GLN A 37 -2.73 -5.68 -23.79
N PRO A 38 -2.63 -6.71 -22.93
CA PRO A 38 -3.16 -6.64 -21.58
C PRO A 38 -2.53 -5.48 -20.79
N GLY A 39 -3.36 -4.73 -20.05
CA GLY A 39 -2.88 -3.74 -19.07
C GLY A 39 -1.91 -4.37 -18.06
N THR A 40 -1.22 -3.54 -17.27
CA THR A 40 -0.24 -4.06 -16.29
C THR A 40 -0.89 -4.96 -15.24
N LEU A 41 -2.18 -4.72 -14.97
CA LEU A 41 -3.04 -5.50 -14.08
C LEU A 41 -4.15 -6.23 -14.89
N PRO A 42 -4.50 -7.48 -14.51
CA PRO A 42 -5.62 -8.20 -15.14
C PRO A 42 -6.96 -7.49 -14.92
N LYS A 43 -7.81 -7.38 -15.95
CA LYS A 43 -9.17 -6.83 -15.84
C LYS A 43 -10.20 -7.86 -15.34
N ARG A 44 -9.75 -8.85 -14.53
CA ARG A 44 -10.57 -9.94 -13.99
C ARG A 44 -10.34 -10.08 -12.48
N PRO A 45 -11.28 -10.70 -11.74
CA PRO A 45 -11.05 -11.06 -10.35
C PRO A 45 -9.72 -11.80 -10.14
N PHE A 46 -9.02 -11.42 -9.07
CA PHE A 46 -7.68 -11.92 -8.80
C PHE A 46 -7.73 -13.24 -8.02
N THR A 47 -6.79 -14.13 -8.34
CA THR A 47 -6.46 -15.26 -7.47
C THR A 47 -5.77 -14.76 -6.20
N PHE A 48 -5.56 -15.66 -5.23
CA PHE A 48 -5.00 -15.29 -3.94
C PHE A 48 -3.62 -14.62 -4.08
N PHE A 49 -2.69 -15.25 -4.82
CA PHE A 49 -1.33 -14.77 -5.04
C PHE A 49 -1.24 -13.67 -6.11
N GLU A 50 -2.15 -13.64 -7.10
CA GLU A 50 -2.21 -12.53 -8.07
C GLU A 50 -2.43 -11.18 -7.40
N ALA A 51 -3.23 -11.13 -6.33
CA ALA A 51 -3.41 -9.89 -5.57
C ALA A 51 -2.12 -9.41 -4.89
N MET A 52 -1.27 -10.36 -4.47
CA MET A 52 0.02 -10.07 -3.83
C MET A 52 1.05 -9.63 -4.88
N ASP A 53 1.16 -10.36 -6.00
CA ASP A 53 2.00 -9.97 -7.15
C ASP A 53 1.57 -8.60 -7.70
N GLY A 54 0.27 -8.31 -7.70
CA GLY A 54 -0.29 -7.01 -8.05
C GLY A 54 0.28 -5.85 -7.22
N GLY A 55 0.56 -6.08 -5.92
CA GLY A 55 1.25 -5.09 -5.08
C GLY A 55 2.64 -4.73 -5.61
N PHE A 56 3.43 -5.72 -6.02
CA PHE A 56 4.75 -5.50 -6.63
C PHE A 56 4.66 -4.89 -8.03
N ARG A 57 3.68 -5.30 -8.84
CA ARG A 57 3.42 -4.69 -10.16
C ARG A 57 3.12 -3.22 -10.01
N LEU A 58 2.29 -2.85 -9.04
CA LEU A 58 1.93 -1.47 -8.76
C LEU A 58 3.14 -0.66 -8.27
N LEU A 59 3.98 -1.24 -7.41
CA LEU A 59 5.23 -0.64 -6.94
C LEU A 59 6.16 -0.28 -8.12
N ARG A 60 6.28 -1.17 -9.11
CA ARG A 60 7.11 -0.96 -10.31
C ARG A 60 6.45 0.01 -11.30
N PHE A 61 5.13 -0.02 -11.43
CA PHE A 61 4.38 0.83 -12.33
C PHE A 61 4.37 2.30 -11.86
N ALA A 62 4.17 2.51 -10.56
CA ALA A 62 3.97 3.83 -9.96
C ALA A 62 4.81 4.00 -8.67
N PRO A 63 6.15 3.95 -8.73
CA PRO A 63 7.01 3.95 -7.54
C PRO A 63 6.85 5.21 -6.69
N GLY A 64 6.62 6.36 -7.31
CA GLY A 64 6.38 7.61 -6.58
C GLY A 64 5.07 7.59 -5.78
N ALA A 65 3.99 7.07 -6.36
CA ALA A 65 2.66 7.02 -5.74
C ALA A 65 2.46 5.85 -4.76
N THR A 66 3.45 4.96 -4.64
CA THR A 66 3.45 3.84 -3.70
C THR A 66 4.59 4.00 -2.70
N PHE A 67 5.84 3.76 -3.13
CA PHE A 67 7.03 3.88 -2.29
C PHE A 67 7.34 5.33 -1.89
N GLY A 68 7.29 6.28 -2.82
CA GLY A 68 7.63 7.67 -2.55
C GLY A 68 6.74 8.30 -1.47
N ILE A 69 5.42 8.12 -1.57
CA ILE A 69 4.49 8.60 -0.55
C ILE A 69 4.61 7.82 0.77
N ALA A 70 4.85 6.50 0.72
CA ALA A 70 5.09 5.70 1.92
C ALA A 70 6.34 6.18 2.68
N MET A 71 7.44 6.46 1.96
CA MET A 71 8.66 7.04 2.51
C MET A 71 8.39 8.38 3.20
N ILE A 72 7.72 9.31 2.51
CA ILE A 72 7.44 10.65 3.06
C ILE A 72 6.57 10.54 4.33
N VAL A 73 5.44 9.83 4.24
CA VAL A 73 4.49 9.73 5.36
C VAL A 73 5.11 8.99 6.53
N HIS A 74 5.77 7.84 6.29
CA HIS A 74 6.40 7.07 7.35
C HIS A 74 7.53 7.85 8.02
N THR A 75 8.38 8.56 7.26
CA THR A 75 9.44 9.40 7.81
C THR A 75 8.87 10.49 8.71
N LEU A 76 7.84 11.22 8.26
CA LEU A 76 7.21 12.28 9.04
C LEU A 76 6.60 11.76 10.34
N VAL A 77 5.89 10.63 10.28
CA VAL A 77 5.24 10.03 11.45
C VAL A 77 6.28 9.49 12.43
N THR A 78 7.31 8.78 11.95
CA THR A 78 8.39 8.26 12.79
C THR A 78 9.20 9.39 13.42
N LEU A 79 9.45 10.49 12.70
CA LEU A 79 10.13 11.66 13.26
C LEU A 79 9.28 12.34 14.34
N ALA A 80 7.98 12.53 14.09
CA ALA A 80 7.06 13.12 15.07
C ALA A 80 6.92 12.23 16.32
N ALA A 81 6.80 10.91 16.14
CA ALA A 81 6.76 9.95 17.23
C ALA A 81 8.08 9.90 18.01
N GLY A 82 9.22 9.95 17.32
CA GLY A 82 10.55 10.01 17.92
C GLY A 82 10.79 11.29 18.72
N LEU A 83 10.30 12.44 18.24
CA LEU A 83 10.33 13.70 18.97
C LEU A 83 9.45 13.64 20.22
N ALA A 84 8.22 13.12 20.09
CA ALA A 84 7.30 12.95 21.23
C ALA A 84 7.88 11.99 22.28
N PHE A 85 8.48 10.89 21.84
CA PHE A 85 9.17 9.93 22.71
C PHE A 85 10.38 10.58 23.41
N THR A 86 11.21 11.31 22.68
CA THR A 86 12.35 12.05 23.27
C THR A 86 11.88 13.06 24.29
N ALA A 87 10.84 13.84 23.99
CA ALA A 87 10.26 14.81 24.93
C ALA A 87 9.72 14.13 26.19
N LEU A 88 9.07 12.96 26.05
CA LEU A 88 8.59 12.16 27.18
C LEU A 88 9.75 11.66 28.05
N VAL A 89 10.82 11.13 27.45
CA VAL A 89 11.99 10.60 28.16
C VAL A 89 12.73 11.73 28.87
N VAL A 90 13.04 12.82 28.18
CA VAL A 90 13.77 13.97 28.75
C VAL A 90 12.95 14.63 29.85
N GLY A 91 11.66 14.83 29.64
CA GLY A 91 10.75 15.40 30.65
C GLY A 91 10.62 14.55 31.92
N ASN A 92 10.91 13.24 31.83
CA ASN A 92 10.82 12.30 32.95
C ASN A 92 12.18 11.70 33.35
N ALA A 93 13.30 12.32 32.94
CA ALA A 93 14.64 11.76 33.13
C ALA A 93 14.95 11.44 34.60
N GLY A 94 14.55 12.30 35.54
CA GLY A 94 14.75 12.07 36.98
C GLY A 94 13.93 10.89 37.54
N PHE A 95 12.75 10.61 36.99
CA PHE A 95 11.99 9.40 37.35
C PHE A 95 12.63 8.15 36.76
N ILE A 96 13.00 8.20 35.48
CA ILE A 96 13.65 7.08 34.79
C ILE A 96 14.97 6.70 35.47
N GLY A 97 15.78 7.68 35.88
CA GLY A 97 17.01 7.43 36.64
C GLY A 97 16.77 6.62 37.92
N ARG A 98 15.80 7.03 38.74
CA ARG A 98 15.43 6.30 39.97
C ARG A 98 14.93 4.88 39.72
N VAL A 99 14.21 4.67 38.61
CA VAL A 99 13.73 3.33 38.22
C VAL A 99 14.88 2.43 37.80
N LEU A 100 15.89 2.98 37.11
CA LEU A 100 17.06 2.22 36.66
C LEU A 100 18.03 1.86 37.81
N GLU A 101 18.05 2.64 38.89
CA GLU A 101 18.81 2.33 40.11
C GLU A 101 18.24 1.13 40.88
N ASN A 102 16.96 0.77 40.66
CA ASN A 102 16.31 -0.37 41.29
C ASN A 102 16.16 -1.54 40.29
N PRO A 103 16.84 -2.68 40.50
CA PRO A 103 16.81 -3.82 39.57
C PRO A 103 15.40 -4.37 39.30
N GLU A 104 14.53 -4.44 40.33
CA GLU A 104 13.17 -4.96 40.19
C GLU A 104 12.29 -3.98 39.40
N ALA A 105 12.43 -2.68 39.65
CA ALA A 105 11.72 -1.64 38.91
C ALA A 105 12.20 -1.56 37.44
N GLY A 106 13.48 -1.81 37.19
CA GLY A 106 14.06 -1.89 35.86
C GLY A 106 13.47 -3.02 35.01
N ILE A 107 13.21 -4.19 35.59
CA ILE A 107 12.53 -5.30 34.90
C ILE A 107 11.11 -4.89 34.50
N GLY A 108 10.35 -4.28 35.42
CA GLY A 108 9.01 -3.77 35.15
C GLY A 108 8.98 -2.73 34.03
N LEU A 109 9.93 -1.78 34.06
CA LEU A 109 10.08 -0.77 33.00
C LEU A 109 10.38 -1.41 31.64
N ASN A 110 11.22 -2.44 31.59
CA ASN A 110 11.52 -3.15 30.35
C ASN A 110 10.26 -3.79 29.74
N ILE A 111 9.45 -4.46 30.56
CA ILE A 111 8.17 -5.06 30.13
C ILE A 111 7.23 -3.99 29.55
N VAL A 112 7.14 -2.83 30.20
CA VAL A 112 6.33 -1.71 29.70
C VAL A 112 6.86 -1.20 28.37
N ILE A 113 8.18 -0.98 28.24
CA ILE A 113 8.80 -0.54 26.99
C ILE A 113 8.54 -1.53 25.85
N GLN A 114 8.69 -2.83 26.10
CA GLN A 114 8.43 -3.86 25.10
C GLN A 114 6.95 -3.89 24.70
N THR A 115 6.04 -3.79 25.67
CA THR A 115 4.60 -3.76 25.42
C THR A 115 4.20 -2.53 24.59
N VAL A 116 4.70 -1.36 24.95
CA VAL A 116 4.49 -0.11 24.22
C VAL A 116 5.09 -0.20 22.81
N SER A 117 6.25 -0.84 22.65
CA SER A 117 6.90 -1.02 21.34
C SER A 117 6.06 -1.91 20.43
N VAL A 118 5.60 -3.06 20.93
CA VAL A 118 4.67 -3.95 20.20
C VAL A 118 3.40 -3.19 19.83
N ALA A 119 2.81 -2.45 20.78
CA ALA A 119 1.62 -1.66 20.52
C ALA A 119 1.85 -0.61 19.42
N ALA A 120 2.94 0.15 19.51
CA ALA A 120 3.32 1.15 18.51
C ALA A 120 3.53 0.52 17.12
N SER A 121 4.16 -0.65 17.02
CA SER A 121 4.36 -1.38 15.76
C SER A 121 3.05 -1.77 15.08
N PHE A 122 2.02 -2.15 15.83
CA PHE A 122 0.69 -2.42 15.27
C PHE A 122 -0.08 -1.14 14.98
N LEU A 123 0.00 -0.13 15.84
CA LEU A 123 -0.70 1.14 15.65
C LEU A 123 -0.21 1.89 14.40
N ILE A 124 1.07 1.79 14.06
CA ILE A 124 1.61 2.40 12.83
C ILE A 124 1.02 1.79 11.55
N LEU A 125 0.41 0.59 11.62
CA LEU A 125 -0.31 0.01 10.48
C LEU A 125 -1.53 0.84 10.06
N SER A 126 -2.02 1.73 10.91
CA SER A 126 -3.07 2.71 10.55
C SER A 126 -2.69 3.62 9.36
N LEU A 127 -1.39 3.75 9.06
CA LEU A 127 -0.92 4.48 7.88
C LEU A 127 -1.31 3.78 6.58
N VAL A 128 -1.53 2.46 6.59
CA VAL A 128 -1.91 1.70 5.40
C VAL A 128 -3.24 2.19 4.82
N GLN A 129 -4.19 2.65 5.65
CA GLN A 129 -5.46 3.22 5.21
C GLN A 129 -5.23 4.51 4.41
N LEU A 130 -4.27 5.34 4.80
CA LEU A 130 -3.92 6.53 4.02
C LEU A 130 -3.18 6.13 2.73
N LEU A 131 -2.21 5.23 2.82
CA LEU A 131 -1.36 4.85 1.69
C LEU A 131 -2.14 4.05 0.63
N SER A 132 -3.12 3.25 1.04
CA SER A 132 -3.96 2.47 0.11
C SER A 132 -4.83 3.33 -0.79
N ALA A 133 -5.16 4.56 -0.36
CA ALA A 133 -5.81 5.55 -1.21
C ALA A 133 -4.96 5.94 -2.42
N PHE A 134 -3.68 6.23 -2.19
CA PHE A 134 -2.72 6.55 -3.26
C PHE A 134 -2.51 5.36 -4.17
N ALA A 135 -2.31 4.17 -3.59
CA ALA A 135 -2.17 2.93 -4.33
C ALA A 135 -3.41 2.62 -5.19
N ALA A 136 -4.62 2.81 -4.67
CA ALA A 136 -5.87 2.54 -5.40
C ALA A 136 -6.06 3.47 -6.61
N VAL A 137 -5.76 4.76 -6.46
CA VAL A 137 -5.79 5.71 -7.58
C VAL A 137 -4.72 5.35 -8.63
N ALA A 138 -3.52 4.99 -8.19
CA ALA A 138 -2.47 4.54 -9.11
C ALA A 138 -2.83 3.23 -9.82
N ALA A 139 -3.52 2.32 -9.15
CA ALA A 139 -3.97 1.05 -9.71
C ALA A 139 -5.07 1.25 -10.76
N ASP A 140 -5.93 2.26 -10.62
CA ASP A 140 -6.92 2.59 -11.65
C ASP A 140 -6.25 2.99 -12.97
N SER A 141 -5.21 3.85 -12.91
CA SER A 141 -4.39 4.20 -14.09
C SER A 141 -3.62 3.02 -14.68
N ALA A 142 -3.32 2.00 -13.86
CA ALA A 142 -2.56 0.82 -14.27
C ALA A 142 -3.35 -0.10 -15.24
N PHE A 143 -4.69 0.00 -15.26
CA PHE A 143 -5.54 -0.70 -16.21
C PHE A 143 -5.50 -0.08 -17.63
N SER A 144 -5.37 1.24 -17.73
CA SER A 144 -5.31 2.00 -18.99
C SER A 144 -3.87 2.27 -19.48
N ARG A 145 -2.85 1.68 -18.84
CA ARG A 145 -1.41 1.85 -19.14
C ARG A 145 -0.89 3.29 -19.09
N GLU A 146 -1.66 4.23 -18.57
CA GLU A 146 -1.23 5.61 -18.43
C GLU A 146 -0.19 5.72 -17.31
N ARG A 147 1.03 6.13 -17.65
CA ARG A 147 2.08 6.33 -16.63
C ARG A 147 1.60 7.34 -15.61
N THR A 148 1.48 6.89 -14.36
CA THR A 148 1.02 7.76 -13.27
C THR A 148 2.20 8.23 -12.42
N THR A 149 2.18 9.49 -12.04
CA THR A 149 3.20 10.10 -11.18
C THR A 149 2.61 10.44 -9.82
N LEU A 150 3.46 10.58 -8.79
CA LEU A 150 3.00 11.02 -7.48
C LEU A 150 2.24 12.35 -7.56
N SER A 151 2.70 13.28 -8.40
CA SER A 151 2.05 14.59 -8.54
C SER A 151 0.65 14.48 -9.17
N ALA A 152 0.45 13.52 -10.08
CA ALA A 152 -0.86 13.25 -10.70
C ALA A 152 -1.83 12.66 -9.66
N VAL A 153 -1.41 11.62 -8.93
CA VAL A 153 -2.22 11.02 -7.85
C VAL A 153 -2.52 12.03 -6.75
N TRP A 154 -1.54 12.83 -6.34
CA TRP A 154 -1.71 13.90 -5.35
C TRP A 154 -2.75 14.93 -5.80
N ARG A 155 -2.73 15.31 -7.09
CA ARG A 155 -3.73 16.20 -7.70
C ARG A 155 -5.12 15.55 -7.76
N ALA A 156 -5.20 14.28 -8.13
CA ALA A 156 -6.46 13.53 -8.15
C ALA A 156 -7.13 13.44 -6.77
N LEU A 157 -6.34 13.41 -5.70
CA LEU A 157 -6.82 13.40 -4.31
C LEU A 157 -7.10 14.81 -3.73
N ARG A 158 -7.05 15.88 -4.55
CA ARG A 158 -7.38 17.24 -4.10
C ARG A 158 -8.80 17.27 -3.52
N GLY A 159 -8.97 17.92 -2.36
CA GLY A 159 -10.25 17.96 -1.63
C GLY A 159 -10.59 16.70 -0.82
N ARG A 160 -9.80 15.62 -0.93
CA ARG A 160 -9.98 14.37 -0.16
C ARG A 160 -8.88 14.13 0.88
N ARG A 161 -7.75 14.84 0.79
CA ARG A 161 -6.55 14.63 1.62
C ARG A 161 -6.81 14.74 3.13
N LEU A 162 -7.53 15.77 3.58
CA LEU A 162 -7.86 15.92 5.00
C LEU A 162 -8.79 14.81 5.49
N ARG A 163 -9.72 14.35 4.64
CA ARG A 163 -10.58 13.19 4.94
C ARG A 163 -9.78 11.90 5.07
N LEU A 164 -8.73 11.72 4.26
CA LEU A 164 -7.80 10.58 4.38
C LEU A 164 -6.98 10.62 5.67
N VAL A 165 -6.47 11.79 6.05
CA VAL A 165 -5.78 11.96 7.34
C VAL A 165 -6.74 11.71 8.49
N LEU A 166 -7.96 12.25 8.43
CA LEU A 166 -8.99 12.01 9.44
C LEU A 166 -9.37 10.52 9.53
N LEU A 167 -9.50 9.82 8.40
CA LEU A 167 -9.72 8.37 8.38
C LEU A 167 -8.60 7.61 9.09
N CYS A 168 -7.34 7.97 8.81
CA CYS A 168 -6.18 7.39 9.48
C CYS A 168 -6.23 7.64 11.00
N VAL A 169 -6.55 8.86 11.43
CA VAL A 169 -6.67 9.23 12.85
C VAL A 169 -7.83 8.50 13.52
N VAL A 170 -8.99 8.38 12.87
CA VAL A 170 -10.15 7.63 13.40
C VAL A 170 -9.82 6.15 13.56
N CYS A 171 -9.16 5.55 12.56
CA CYS A 171 -8.70 4.16 12.66
C CYS A 171 -7.68 4.01 13.81
N LEU A 172 -6.69 4.89 13.90
CA LEU A 172 -5.71 4.88 14.98
C LEU A 172 -6.37 5.00 16.36
N ALA A 173 -7.27 5.98 16.53
CA ALA A 173 -8.01 6.21 17.76
C ALA A 173 -8.86 5.00 18.17
N ALA A 174 -9.49 4.30 17.21
CA ALA A 174 -10.21 3.07 17.49
C ALA A 174 -9.28 1.96 18.03
N HIS A 175 -8.09 1.78 17.45
CA HIS A 175 -7.14 0.78 17.95
C HIS A 175 -6.59 1.13 19.34
N VAL A 176 -6.31 2.41 19.60
CA VAL A 176 -5.87 2.90 20.92
C VAL A 176 -6.97 2.74 21.96
N LEU A 177 -8.23 3.05 21.61
CA LEU A 177 -9.36 2.89 22.51
C LEU A 177 -9.55 1.42 22.90
N VAL A 178 -9.50 0.51 21.94
CA VAL A 178 -9.62 -0.93 22.21
C VAL A 178 -8.45 -1.43 23.06
N LEU A 179 -7.22 -0.94 22.81
CA LEU A 179 -6.07 -1.24 23.68
C LEU A 179 -6.33 -0.81 25.12
N GLY A 180 -6.75 0.45 25.30
CA GLY A 180 -7.04 1.01 26.61
C GLY A 180 -8.11 0.22 27.36
N VAL A 181 -9.23 -0.10 26.70
CA VAL A 181 -10.32 -0.89 27.30
C VAL A 181 -9.87 -2.28 27.73
N LEU A 182 -9.05 -2.95 26.92
CA LEU A 182 -8.60 -4.32 27.20
C LEU A 182 -7.48 -4.38 28.24
N VAL A 183 -6.63 -3.36 28.32
CA VAL A 183 -5.49 -3.32 29.26
C VAL A 183 -5.87 -2.68 30.60
N ALA A 184 -6.86 -1.77 30.63
CA ALA A 184 -7.26 -1.05 31.84
C ALA A 184 -7.57 -1.95 33.06
N PRO A 185 -8.27 -3.09 32.95
CA PRO A 185 -8.52 -3.96 34.10
C PRO A 185 -7.22 -4.49 34.72
N GLY A 186 -6.23 -4.85 33.89
CA GLY A 186 -4.93 -5.29 34.36
C GLY A 186 -4.15 -4.18 35.06
N LEU A 187 -4.23 -2.96 34.54
CA LEU A 187 -3.61 -1.79 35.16
C LEU A 187 -4.23 -1.44 36.53
N ILE A 188 -5.55 -1.59 36.67
CA ILE A 188 -6.23 -1.39 37.97
C ILE A 188 -5.81 -2.48 38.96
N LEU A 189 -5.76 -3.74 38.49
CA LEU A 189 -5.38 -4.89 39.32
C LEU A 189 -3.93 -4.85 39.79
N LEU A 190 -3.01 -4.19 39.05
CA LEU A 190 -1.62 -4.02 39.48
C LEU A 190 -1.49 -3.41 40.87
N VAL A 191 -2.44 -2.55 41.27
CA VAL A 191 -2.46 -1.90 42.60
C VAL A 191 -2.86 -2.88 43.71
N LEU A 192 -3.69 -3.88 43.38
CA LEU A 192 -4.26 -4.82 44.35
C LEU A 192 -3.42 -6.11 44.44
N SER A 193 -2.96 -6.60 43.30
CA SER A 193 -2.17 -7.83 43.17
C SER A 193 -1.27 -7.72 41.92
N PRO A 194 0.05 -7.51 42.09
CA PRO A 194 0.96 -7.34 40.97
C PRO A 194 0.94 -8.52 39.99
N ALA A 195 0.96 -9.75 40.50
CA ALA A 195 0.94 -10.96 39.67
C ALA A 195 -0.35 -11.09 38.85
N ALA A 196 -1.52 -10.85 39.47
CA ALA A 196 -2.79 -10.90 38.76
C ALA A 196 -2.93 -9.73 37.76
N GLY A 197 -2.44 -8.54 38.12
CA GLY A 197 -2.44 -7.36 37.24
C GLY A 197 -1.63 -7.57 35.98
N VAL A 198 -0.39 -8.10 36.10
CA VAL A 198 0.45 -8.45 34.94
C VAL A 198 -0.25 -9.48 34.06
N LEU A 199 -0.75 -10.58 34.64
CA LEU A 199 -1.43 -11.63 33.89
C LEU A 199 -2.62 -11.08 33.10
N VAL A 200 -3.49 -10.29 33.72
CA VAL A 200 -4.66 -9.71 33.07
C VAL A 200 -4.27 -8.68 32.01
N ALA A 201 -3.25 -7.85 32.26
CA ALA A 201 -2.75 -6.89 31.28
C ALA A 201 -2.17 -7.60 30.04
N THR A 202 -1.39 -8.67 30.24
CA THR A 202 -0.83 -9.48 29.15
C THR A 202 -1.94 -10.15 28.33
N LEU A 203 -2.96 -10.70 28.98
CA LEU A 203 -4.14 -11.24 28.29
C LEU A 203 -4.89 -10.16 27.51
N GLY A 204 -5.00 -8.96 28.07
CA GLY A 204 -5.57 -7.79 27.41
C GLY A 204 -4.83 -7.42 26.13
N VAL A 205 -3.49 -7.40 26.17
CA VAL A 205 -2.64 -7.17 24.99
C VAL A 205 -2.81 -8.27 23.94
N ALA A 206 -2.84 -9.55 24.36
CA ALA A 206 -3.05 -10.67 23.44
C ALA A 206 -4.41 -10.58 22.73
N LEU A 207 -5.48 -10.27 23.47
CA LEU A 207 -6.82 -10.06 22.90
C LEU A 207 -6.84 -8.81 22.00
N TRP A 208 -6.10 -7.77 22.36
CA TRP A 208 -5.97 -6.57 21.54
C TRP A 208 -5.30 -6.84 20.20
N VAL A 209 -4.28 -7.71 20.13
CA VAL A 209 -3.65 -8.12 18.86
C VAL A 209 -4.68 -8.80 17.95
N ALA A 210 -5.49 -9.71 18.48
CA ALA A 210 -6.57 -10.36 17.73
C ALA A 210 -7.65 -9.35 17.26
N ALA A 211 -8.05 -8.44 18.14
CA ALA A 211 -8.99 -7.38 17.81
C ALA A 211 -8.44 -6.43 16.73
N THR A 212 -7.15 -6.10 16.81
CA THR A 212 -6.44 -5.28 15.83
C THR A 212 -6.41 -5.96 14.47
N ALA A 213 -6.11 -7.26 14.41
CA ALA A 213 -6.14 -8.02 13.16
C ALA A 213 -7.54 -7.99 12.49
N TYR A 214 -8.59 -8.14 13.30
CA TYR A 214 -9.98 -8.04 12.83
C TYR A 214 -10.33 -6.62 12.35
N LEU A 215 -10.08 -5.60 13.17
CA LEU A 215 -10.39 -4.19 12.88
C LEU A 215 -9.58 -3.67 11.69
N PHE A 216 -8.31 -4.03 11.60
CA PHE A 216 -7.45 -3.72 10.46
C PHE A 216 -8.05 -4.30 9.18
N THR A 217 -8.40 -5.59 9.16
CA THR A 217 -9.00 -6.22 7.97
C THR A 217 -10.31 -5.54 7.57
N LYS A 218 -11.16 -5.20 8.54
CA LYS A 218 -12.44 -4.54 8.29
C LYS A 218 -12.30 -3.10 7.80
N SER A 219 -11.26 -2.38 8.21
CA SER A 219 -10.99 -0.99 7.83
C SER A 219 -9.98 -0.83 6.68
N ALA A 220 -9.27 -1.89 6.28
CA ALA A 220 -8.17 -1.83 5.32
C ALA A 220 -8.57 -1.18 3.99
N LEU A 221 -9.76 -1.51 3.48
CA LEU A 221 -10.24 -1.04 2.19
C LEU A 221 -10.83 0.38 2.23
N ALA A 222 -10.98 0.98 3.42
CA ALA A 222 -11.64 2.27 3.59
C ALA A 222 -10.88 3.40 2.88
N GLY A 223 -9.54 3.35 2.91
CA GLY A 223 -8.70 4.32 2.21
C GLY A 223 -8.93 4.33 0.71
N ALA A 224 -8.84 3.15 0.10
CA ALA A 224 -9.10 2.93 -1.32
C ALA A 224 -10.53 3.35 -1.71
N ALA A 225 -11.53 2.97 -0.92
CA ALA A 225 -12.93 3.36 -1.15
C ALA A 225 -13.13 4.88 -1.06
N LEU A 226 -12.58 5.55 -0.04
CA LEU A 226 -12.65 7.01 0.10
C LEU A 226 -12.04 7.73 -1.10
N ALA A 227 -10.88 7.25 -1.54
CA ALA A 227 -10.14 7.83 -2.64
C ALA A 227 -10.83 7.65 -4.00
N VAL A 228 -11.30 6.44 -4.30
CA VAL A 228 -11.86 6.09 -5.61
C VAL A 228 -13.34 6.47 -5.71
N GLU A 229 -14.12 6.34 -4.63
CA GLU A 229 -15.57 6.58 -4.63
C GLU A 229 -15.97 7.95 -4.05
N ASP A 230 -15.01 8.83 -3.72
CA ASP A 230 -15.21 10.17 -3.12
C ASP A 230 -16.06 10.19 -1.83
N LEU A 231 -15.94 9.16 -1.01
CA LEU A 231 -16.78 9.03 0.18
C LEU A 231 -16.32 9.96 1.33
N GLY A 232 -17.24 10.17 2.27
CA GLY A 232 -16.88 10.68 3.61
C GLY A 232 -16.21 9.58 4.46
N VAL A 233 -15.57 9.96 5.58
CA VAL A 233 -14.81 9.03 6.43
C VAL A 233 -15.65 7.83 6.92
N PHE A 234 -16.80 8.10 7.53
CA PHE A 234 -17.67 7.04 8.04
C PHE A 234 -18.34 6.22 6.93
N ALA A 235 -18.67 6.86 5.81
CA ALA A 235 -19.21 6.17 4.63
C ALA A 235 -18.17 5.20 4.04
N ALA A 236 -16.90 5.60 3.96
CA ALA A 236 -15.80 4.76 3.51
C ALA A 236 -15.54 3.57 4.45
N LEU A 237 -15.65 3.77 5.77
CA LEU A 237 -15.54 2.68 6.75
C LEU A 237 -16.68 1.67 6.59
N LYS A 238 -17.93 2.15 6.51
CA LYS A 238 -19.11 1.30 6.26
C LYS A 238 -18.94 0.51 4.97
N ARG A 239 -18.49 1.18 3.90
CA ARG A 239 -18.19 0.56 2.61
C ARG A 239 -17.14 -0.54 2.70
N SER A 240 -16.03 -0.29 3.40
CA SER A 240 -14.99 -1.29 3.65
C SER A 240 -15.53 -2.51 4.41
N TRP A 241 -16.38 -2.28 5.42
CA TRP A 241 -17.05 -3.35 6.17
C TRP A 241 -17.97 -4.18 5.30
N ASP A 242 -18.75 -3.53 4.44
CA ASP A 242 -19.63 -4.21 3.50
C ASP A 242 -18.80 -5.07 2.55
N LEU A 243 -17.78 -4.52 1.89
CA LEU A 243 -16.88 -5.23 0.96
C LEU A 243 -16.16 -6.42 1.61
N THR A 244 -15.82 -6.34 2.90
CA THR A 244 -15.16 -7.42 3.64
C THR A 244 -16.11 -8.41 4.33
N ARG A 245 -17.43 -8.13 4.37
CA ARG A 245 -18.45 -8.97 5.03
C ARG A 245 -18.44 -10.43 4.54
N ARG A 246 -18.69 -10.64 3.25
CA ARG A 246 -18.53 -11.90 2.52
C ARG A 246 -17.08 -12.01 2.02
N GLY A 247 -16.38 -13.01 2.54
CA GLY A 247 -15.00 -13.33 2.18
C GLY A 247 -13.93 -12.76 3.10
N PHE A 248 -14.29 -12.36 4.33
CA PHE A 248 -13.34 -11.89 5.36
C PHE A 248 -12.04 -12.71 5.39
N TRP A 249 -12.13 -14.04 5.50
CA TRP A 249 -10.97 -14.93 5.58
C TRP A 249 -10.01 -14.85 4.40
N LYS A 250 -10.52 -14.70 3.17
CA LYS A 250 -9.66 -14.50 1.99
C LYS A 250 -8.91 -13.17 2.08
N SER A 251 -9.60 -12.09 2.46
CA SER A 251 -8.96 -10.77 2.60
C SER A 251 -7.98 -10.74 3.78
N PHE A 252 -8.36 -11.30 4.93
CA PHE A 252 -7.49 -11.47 6.08
C PHE A 252 -6.24 -12.27 5.71
N GLY A 253 -6.39 -13.44 5.07
CA GLY A 253 -5.26 -14.25 4.66
C GLY A 253 -4.32 -13.53 3.69
N GLN A 254 -4.86 -12.81 2.70
CA GLN A 254 -4.04 -12.01 1.77
C GLN A 254 -3.28 -10.91 2.49
N LEU A 255 -3.94 -10.15 3.38
CA LEU A 255 -3.31 -9.05 4.10
C LEU A 255 -2.32 -9.55 5.16
N ALA A 256 -2.67 -10.56 5.93
CA ALA A 256 -1.82 -11.15 6.97
C ALA A 256 -0.58 -11.81 6.38
N LEU A 257 -0.73 -12.58 5.28
CA LEU A 257 0.41 -13.17 4.61
C LEU A 257 1.30 -12.10 3.97
N SER A 258 0.71 -11.08 3.35
CA SER A 258 1.48 -9.96 2.78
C SER A 258 2.25 -9.21 3.85
N TYR A 259 1.61 -8.92 4.98
CA TYR A 259 2.27 -8.32 6.14
C TYR A 259 3.43 -9.18 6.62
N PHE A 260 3.20 -10.48 6.87
CA PHE A 260 4.23 -11.41 7.31
C PHE A 260 5.42 -11.50 6.35
N LEU A 261 5.17 -11.69 5.04
CA LEU A 261 6.25 -11.76 4.06
C LEU A 261 7.03 -10.45 3.98
N SER A 262 6.33 -9.32 4.00
CA SER A 262 6.98 -8.00 3.98
C SER A 262 7.79 -7.72 5.24
N SER A 263 7.34 -8.16 6.41
CA SER A 263 8.10 -8.05 7.65
C SER A 263 9.34 -8.93 7.64
N GLN A 264 9.28 -10.14 7.04
CA GLN A 264 10.46 -10.99 6.86
C GLN A 264 11.49 -10.33 5.93
N VAL A 265 11.05 -9.69 4.85
CA VAL A 265 11.96 -8.96 3.94
C VAL A 265 12.62 -7.79 4.67
N VAL A 266 11.87 -7.01 5.47
CA VAL A 266 12.43 -5.94 6.29
C VAL A 266 13.45 -6.48 7.29
N SER A 267 13.12 -7.57 8.00
CA SER A 267 14.03 -8.21 8.95
C SER A 267 15.31 -8.70 8.26
N LEU A 268 15.20 -9.29 7.07
CA LEU A 268 16.33 -9.78 6.29
C LEU A 268 17.25 -8.63 5.83
N ILE A 269 16.69 -7.46 5.52
CA ILE A 269 17.46 -6.26 5.17
C ILE A 269 18.13 -5.67 6.41
N LEU A 270 17.39 -5.53 7.50
CA LEU A 270 17.87 -4.81 8.70
C LEU A 270 18.85 -5.63 9.51
N THR A 271 18.63 -6.93 9.69
CA THR A 271 19.48 -7.77 10.57
C THR A 271 20.97 -7.69 10.24
N PRO A 272 21.44 -7.91 8.99
CA PRO A 272 22.86 -7.82 8.68
C PRO A 272 23.41 -6.41 8.81
N ILE A 273 22.62 -5.39 8.43
CA ILE A 273 23.03 -3.98 8.55
C ILE A 273 23.20 -3.61 10.03
N LEU A 274 22.23 -3.95 10.87
CA LEU A 274 22.29 -3.73 12.31
C LEU A 274 23.46 -4.47 12.94
N PHE A 275 23.75 -5.69 12.50
CA PHE A 275 24.90 -6.46 13.00
C PHE A 275 26.22 -5.75 12.68
N VAL A 276 26.43 -5.33 11.43
CA VAL A 276 27.65 -4.60 11.01
C VAL A 276 27.76 -3.28 11.75
N LEU A 277 26.66 -2.53 11.84
CA LEU A 277 26.61 -1.25 12.53
C LEU A 277 26.91 -1.40 14.03
N MET A 278 26.31 -2.38 14.71
CA MET A 278 26.59 -2.67 16.11
C MET A 278 28.04 -3.11 16.33
N PHE A 279 28.59 -3.95 15.44
CA PHE A 279 29.98 -4.40 15.52
C PHE A 279 30.96 -3.21 15.38
N VAL A 280 30.75 -2.35 14.38
CA VAL A 280 31.55 -1.12 14.20
C VAL A 280 31.42 -0.21 15.41
N PHE A 281 30.22 -0.05 15.97
CA PHE A 281 30.01 0.74 17.17
C PHE A 281 30.83 0.21 18.35
N ILE A 282 30.73 -1.09 18.64
CA ILE A 282 31.46 -1.71 19.75
C ILE A 282 32.97 -1.57 19.53
N LEU A 283 33.47 -1.82 18.32
CA LEU A 283 34.89 -1.72 18.00
C LEU A 283 35.42 -0.30 18.20
N VAL A 284 34.73 0.70 17.65
CA VAL A 284 35.13 2.12 17.81
C VAL A 284 35.01 2.55 19.27
N PHE A 285 33.96 2.13 19.97
CA PHE A 285 33.77 2.43 21.40
C PHE A 285 34.90 1.84 22.25
N VAL A 286 35.30 0.59 22.00
CA VAL A 286 36.41 -0.07 22.71
C VAL A 286 37.73 0.64 22.42
N VAL A 287 38.04 0.96 21.16
CA VAL A 287 39.28 1.67 20.79
C VAL A 287 39.37 3.03 21.51
N LEU A 288 38.28 3.81 21.51
CA LEU A 288 38.23 5.11 22.19
C LEU A 288 38.28 5.00 23.72
N SER A 289 37.80 3.89 24.28
CA SER A 289 37.86 3.63 25.73
C SER A 289 39.26 3.23 26.19
N LEU A 290 40.06 2.60 25.31
CA LEU A 290 41.43 2.17 25.60
C LEU A 290 42.45 3.32 25.55
N ASP A 291 42.19 4.38 24.77
CA ASP A 291 43.07 5.55 24.63
C ASP A 291 43.06 6.50 25.84
N GLY A 292 42.35 6.16 26.93
CA GLY A 292 42.58 6.71 28.27
C GLY A 292 42.45 8.24 28.40
N GLY A 293 41.37 8.86 27.90
CA GLY A 293 41.30 10.33 27.87
C GLY A 293 39.92 10.97 28.05
N SER A 294 39.63 11.41 29.30
CA SER A 294 38.85 12.61 29.65
C SER A 294 37.45 12.78 29.03
N GLY A 295 36.78 13.92 29.29
CA GLY A 295 35.45 14.24 28.74
C GLY A 295 35.36 14.12 27.21
N ALA A 296 36.48 14.14 26.49
CA ALA A 296 36.55 13.90 25.05
C ALA A 296 36.09 12.48 24.64
N ALA A 297 36.45 11.44 25.40
CA ALA A 297 36.00 10.06 25.13
C ALA A 297 34.49 9.90 25.37
N ALA A 298 33.94 10.55 26.41
CA ALA A 298 32.51 10.58 26.67
C ALA A 298 31.73 11.33 25.57
N PHE A 299 32.24 12.49 25.12
CA PHE A 299 31.67 13.24 23.99
C PHE A 299 31.73 12.44 22.69
N ALA A 300 32.83 11.75 22.40
CA ALA A 300 32.97 10.90 21.23
C ALA A 300 32.00 9.70 21.29
N GLY A 301 31.84 9.07 22.46
CA GLY A 301 30.86 7.99 22.66
C GLY A 301 29.41 8.44 22.44
N ILE A 302 29.04 9.63 22.93
CA ILE A 302 27.71 10.21 22.70
C ILE A 302 27.52 10.56 21.22
N ALA A 303 28.49 11.21 20.59
CA ALA A 303 28.43 11.58 19.18
C ALA A 303 28.30 10.35 18.27
N LEU A 304 29.05 9.28 18.56
CA LEU A 304 28.94 7.99 17.88
C LEU A 304 27.60 7.31 18.12
N GLY A 305 27.07 7.35 19.34
CA GLY A 305 25.75 6.81 19.67
C GLY A 305 24.63 7.53 18.90
N ILE A 306 24.68 8.86 18.84
CA ILE A 306 23.73 9.67 18.06
C ILE A 306 23.88 9.37 16.56
N GLY A 307 25.11 9.41 16.02
CA GLY A 307 25.37 9.14 14.61
C GLY A 307 24.89 7.74 14.20
N MET A 308 25.12 6.74 15.05
CA MET A 308 24.65 5.37 14.85
C MET A 308 23.13 5.29 14.91
N GLY A 309 22.49 5.91 15.90
CA GLY A 309 21.03 5.95 16.01
C GLY A 309 20.37 6.58 14.78
N VAL A 310 20.96 7.65 14.24
CA VAL A 310 20.50 8.28 12.99
C VAL A 310 20.68 7.35 11.79
N ALA A 311 21.83 6.68 11.67
CA ALA A 311 22.08 5.74 10.58
C ALA A 311 21.11 4.54 10.62
N ILE A 312 20.94 3.93 11.80
CA ILE A 312 19.98 2.84 12.02
C ILE A 312 18.56 3.32 11.70
N GLY A 313 18.17 4.49 12.21
CA GLY A 313 16.86 5.08 11.97
C GLY A 313 16.59 5.30 10.48
N ALA A 314 17.55 5.85 9.74
CA ALA A 314 17.41 6.10 8.31
C ALA A 314 17.20 4.79 7.51
N VAL A 315 17.98 3.75 7.78
CA VAL A 315 17.83 2.45 7.13
C VAL A 315 16.51 1.79 7.52
N ALA A 316 16.14 1.83 8.81
CA ALA A 316 14.88 1.28 9.32
C ALA A 316 13.65 1.95 8.70
N ILE A 317 13.67 3.27 8.55
CA ILE A 317 12.63 4.03 7.87
C ILE A 317 12.53 3.60 6.40
N GLY A 318 13.66 3.49 5.70
CA GLY A 318 13.70 3.05 4.30
C GLY A 318 13.11 1.65 4.10
N ALA A 319 13.53 0.69 4.91
CA ALA A 319 13.05 -0.69 4.85
C ALA A 319 11.56 -0.78 5.21
N THR A 320 11.13 -0.11 6.27
CA THR A 320 9.72 -0.13 6.72
C THR A 320 8.79 0.60 5.74
N ALA A 321 9.25 1.66 5.09
CA ALA A 321 8.49 2.32 4.04
C ALA A 321 8.26 1.40 2.83
N LEU A 322 9.22 0.52 2.49
CA LEU A 322 9.03 -0.50 1.46
C LEU A 322 7.92 -1.49 1.84
N MET A 323 7.89 -1.91 3.11
CA MET A 323 6.81 -2.74 3.66
C MET A 323 5.45 -2.07 3.48
N PHE A 324 5.34 -0.79 3.87
CA PHE A 324 4.11 -0.01 3.72
C PHE A 324 3.70 0.18 2.24
N ALA A 325 4.66 0.41 1.35
CA ALA A 325 4.42 0.54 -0.07
C ALA A 325 3.83 -0.75 -0.67
N PHE A 326 4.41 -1.89 -0.32
CA PHE A 326 3.90 -3.19 -0.74
C PHE A 326 2.50 -3.47 -0.15
N LEU A 327 2.35 -3.32 1.17
CA LEU A 327 1.10 -3.64 1.85
C LEU A 327 -0.06 -2.75 1.39
N SER A 328 0.18 -1.45 1.18
CA SER A 328 -0.82 -0.54 0.62
C SER A 328 -1.21 -0.90 -0.83
N GLY A 329 -0.25 -1.36 -1.64
CA GLY A 329 -0.51 -1.91 -2.97
C GLY A 329 -1.39 -3.15 -2.92
N VAL A 330 -1.09 -4.11 -2.03
CA VAL A 330 -1.93 -5.30 -1.83
C VAL A 330 -3.34 -4.91 -1.38
N VAL A 331 -3.49 -3.94 -0.46
CA VAL A 331 -4.80 -3.45 -0.04
C VAL A 331 -5.59 -2.88 -1.23
N ALA A 332 -4.96 -2.12 -2.11
CA ALA A 332 -5.59 -1.64 -3.35
C ALA A 332 -6.04 -2.80 -4.25
N MET A 333 -5.20 -3.84 -4.42
CA MET A 333 -5.56 -5.04 -5.19
C MET A 333 -6.72 -5.81 -4.56
N VAL A 334 -6.76 -5.96 -3.24
CA VAL A 334 -7.86 -6.61 -2.52
C VAL A 334 -9.14 -5.78 -2.66
N TYR A 335 -9.07 -4.46 -2.59
CA TYR A 335 -10.20 -3.57 -2.83
C TYR A 335 -10.79 -3.77 -4.23
N LEU A 336 -9.94 -3.76 -5.26
CA LEU A 336 -10.35 -3.99 -6.64
C LEU A 336 -10.92 -5.41 -6.85
N ASP A 337 -10.30 -6.46 -6.28
CA ASP A 337 -10.84 -7.83 -6.31
C ASP A 337 -12.25 -7.89 -5.74
N ARG A 338 -12.49 -7.23 -4.59
CA ARG A 338 -13.81 -7.21 -3.96
C ARG A 338 -14.83 -6.48 -4.79
N ARG A 339 -14.45 -5.37 -5.41
CA ARG A 339 -15.34 -4.61 -6.29
C ARG A 339 -15.69 -5.40 -7.55
N MET A 340 -14.72 -6.05 -8.19
CA MET A 340 -14.97 -6.92 -9.33
C MET A 340 -15.93 -8.07 -8.97
N ARG A 341 -15.68 -8.77 -7.85
CA ARG A 341 -16.50 -9.93 -7.44
C ARG A 341 -17.91 -9.58 -6.97
N ARG A 342 -18.15 -8.37 -6.48
CA ARG A 342 -19.44 -8.00 -5.89
C ARG A 342 -20.27 -7.07 -6.74
N GLU A 343 -19.64 -6.26 -7.56
CA GLU A 343 -20.29 -5.17 -8.29
C GLU A 343 -20.07 -5.27 -9.79
N GLY A 344 -19.31 -6.27 -10.27
CA GLY A 344 -19.00 -6.40 -11.69
C GLY A 344 -18.10 -5.27 -12.20
N TYR A 345 -17.18 -4.76 -11.37
CA TYR A 345 -16.23 -3.72 -11.79
C TYR A 345 -15.34 -4.15 -12.96
N ASP A 346 -15.15 -5.45 -13.16
CA ASP A 346 -14.49 -6.03 -14.32
C ASP A 346 -15.21 -5.66 -15.63
N LEU A 347 -16.54 -5.66 -15.65
CA LEU A 347 -17.34 -5.23 -16.81
C LEU A 347 -17.10 -3.75 -17.13
N VAL A 348 -16.99 -2.89 -16.11
CA VAL A 348 -16.69 -1.47 -16.29
C VAL A 348 -15.29 -1.29 -16.87
N LEU A 349 -14.30 -2.06 -16.40
CA LEU A 349 -12.93 -2.02 -16.91
C LEU A 349 -12.82 -2.51 -18.36
N LEU A 350 -13.58 -3.56 -18.71
CA LEU A 350 -13.65 -4.07 -20.08
C LEU A 350 -14.30 -3.03 -21.00
N HIS A 351 -15.42 -2.45 -20.60
CA HIS A 351 -16.10 -1.42 -21.39
C HIS A 351 -15.23 -0.17 -21.60
N ARG A 352 -14.50 0.29 -20.57
CA ARG A 352 -13.53 1.40 -20.72
C ARG A 352 -12.43 1.07 -21.73
N ALA A 353 -11.95 -0.17 -21.72
CA ALA A 353 -10.94 -0.63 -22.68
C ALA A 353 -11.43 -0.56 -24.12
N GLU A 354 -12.66 -1.02 -24.37
CA GLU A 354 -13.30 -0.96 -25.69
C GLU A 354 -13.43 0.49 -26.19
N LEU A 355 -13.77 1.43 -25.30
CA LEU A 355 -13.86 2.85 -25.64
C LEU A 355 -12.49 3.46 -25.95
N GLU A 356 -11.46 3.14 -25.18
CA GLU A 356 -10.07 3.56 -25.42
C GLU A 356 -9.57 3.03 -26.77
N GLU A 357 -9.85 1.77 -27.09
CA GLU A 357 -9.51 1.16 -28.38
C GLU A 357 -10.27 1.81 -29.54
N ALA A 358 -11.57 2.05 -29.39
CA ALA A 358 -12.38 2.75 -30.39
C ALA A 358 -11.92 4.20 -30.60
N ALA A 359 -11.40 4.87 -29.56
CA ALA A 359 -10.78 6.19 -29.68
C ALA A 359 -9.44 6.10 -30.44
N ALA A 360 -8.59 5.13 -30.11
CA ALA A 360 -7.31 4.91 -30.80
C ALA A 360 -7.51 4.58 -32.29
N ALA A 361 -8.46 3.71 -32.63
CA ALA A 361 -8.78 3.36 -34.01
C ALA A 361 -9.20 4.59 -34.84
N ARG A 362 -10.00 5.50 -34.25
CA ARG A 362 -10.39 6.77 -34.89
C ARG A 362 -9.20 7.71 -35.14
N THR A 363 -8.22 7.73 -34.24
CA THR A 363 -7.01 8.55 -34.46
C THR A 363 -6.14 8.03 -35.59
N VAL A 364 -6.05 6.70 -35.77
CA VAL A 364 -5.28 6.09 -36.86
C VAL A 364 -5.92 6.36 -38.22
N ASP A 365 -7.25 6.26 -38.33
CA ASP A 365 -8.01 6.55 -39.55
C ASP A 365 -7.88 8.03 -39.98
N SER A 366 -7.79 8.96 -39.01
CA SER A 366 -7.56 10.39 -39.28
C SER A 366 -6.15 10.73 -39.78
N THR A 367 -5.18 9.83 -39.59
CA THR A 367 -3.80 9.98 -40.08
C THR A 367 -3.54 9.22 -41.38
N ASP A 368 -4.56 8.60 -41.99
CA ASP A 368 -4.42 8.00 -43.32
C ASP A 368 -4.12 9.10 -44.35
N PRO A 369 -2.91 9.13 -44.95
CA PRO A 369 -2.59 10.10 -45.98
C PRO A 369 -3.48 9.96 -47.22
N LEU A 370 -4.33 8.94 -47.33
CA LEU A 370 -5.27 8.76 -48.44
C LEU A 370 -6.70 9.24 -48.13
N ALA A 371 -7.00 9.71 -46.91
CA ALA A 371 -8.33 10.20 -46.54
C ALA A 371 -8.80 11.42 -47.34
N HIS A 372 -7.87 12.20 -47.92
CA HIS A 372 -8.20 13.32 -48.82
C HIS A 372 -8.51 12.87 -50.26
N LEU A 373 -8.29 11.60 -50.61
CA LEU A 373 -8.54 11.06 -51.95
C LEU A 373 -9.92 10.40 -52.09
N SER A 374 -10.62 10.14 -50.98
CA SER A 374 -11.97 9.56 -50.98
C SER A 374 -13.10 10.60 -51.02
N GLY A 375 -12.76 11.89 -51.03
CA GLY A 375 -13.71 13.01 -51.00
C GLY A 375 -13.77 13.83 -52.29
N ALA A 376 -13.96 13.22 -53.46
CA ALA A 376 -14.27 13.96 -54.69
C ALA A 376 -15.09 13.11 -55.67
N GLY A 377 -16.39 13.03 -55.44
CA GLY A 377 -17.32 12.32 -56.32
C GLY A 377 -18.79 12.69 -56.08
N GLY A 378 -19.08 13.97 -55.86
CA GLY A 378 -20.45 14.49 -55.82
C GLY A 378 -20.82 15.11 -57.17
N PRO A 379 -21.95 14.75 -57.79
CA PRO A 379 -22.29 15.20 -59.15
C PRO A 379 -22.68 16.69 -59.18
N ARG A 380 -22.12 17.42 -60.14
CA ARG A 380 -22.66 18.66 -60.70
C ARG A 380 -22.94 18.46 -62.18
#